data_AF-A0A3S0AFS7-F1
#
_entry.id   AF-A0A3S0AFS7-F1
#
_cell.length_a   1.000
_cell.length_b   1.000
_cell.length_c   1.000
_cell.angle_alpha   90.00
_cell.angle_beta   90.00
_cell.angle_gamma   90.00
#
_symmetry.space_group_name_H-M   'P 1'
#
loop_
_entity.id
_entity.type
_entity.pdbx_description
1 polymer ?
#
loop_
_entity_poly.entity_id
_entity_poly.type
_entity_poly.pdbx_seq_one_letter_code
_entity_poly.pdbx_strand_id
1 'polypeptide(L)'
;MPEWDRRAVHLEGYDPDRYYALYTEAREAVGGPNPSLNDIAERMRVLHPEQYTDGKWPKLPTGASSDGTLQASVYEQWRRDMAFIRPPDADTTRFKIPPERMSEIPGGWPSDVPPLRVREWNHILYGNAQGGGHLAGYGWTHGRPEFPADWTPQDVRDAMETVLRENSLRSRKGRGVKRSEGTVKGVTFRVYTATKRGNLHISGVFPVE
;
A
#
# COMPACT_ATOMS: atom_id res chain seq x y z
N MET A 1 16.49 22.46 41.62
CA MET A 1 15.02 22.38 41.49
C MET A 1 14.60 20.95 41.79
N PRO A 2 13.52 20.70 42.54
CA PRO A 2 12.96 19.35 42.63
C PRO A 2 12.34 18.99 41.27
N GLU A 3 12.88 17.97 40.60
CA GLU A 3 12.25 17.37 39.42
C GLU A 3 11.11 16.47 39.90
N TRP A 4 9.88 16.75 39.45
CA TRP A 4 8.69 15.99 39.83
C TRP A 4 8.51 14.70 39.01
N ASP A 5 9.42 14.42 38.06
CA ASP A 5 9.19 13.46 36.98
C ASP A 5 9.99 12.16 37.10
N ARG A 6 10.75 11.97 38.17
CA ARG A 6 11.60 10.77 38.36
C ARG A 6 10.81 9.48 38.65
N ARG A 7 9.50 9.60 38.89
CA ARG A 7 8.58 8.49 39.22
C ARG A 7 7.46 8.31 38.21
N ALA A 8 7.44 9.07 37.11
CA ALA A 8 6.49 8.82 36.04
C ALA A 8 6.80 7.44 35.44
N VAL A 9 5.92 6.47 35.72
CA VAL A 9 5.98 5.16 35.09
C VAL A 9 5.58 5.35 33.64
N HIS A 10 6.57 5.49 32.76
CA HIS A 10 6.34 5.47 31.33
C HIS A 10 6.10 4.02 30.92
N LEU A 11 4.84 3.68 30.66
CA LEU A 11 4.50 2.44 29.99
C LEU A 11 4.94 2.56 28.53
N GLU A 12 5.81 1.67 28.08
CA GLU A 12 6.27 1.65 26.69
C GLU A 12 5.06 1.51 25.74
N GLY A 13 4.90 2.47 24.83
CA GLY A 13 3.75 2.55 23.90
C GLY A 13 2.48 3.22 24.46
N TYR A 14 2.49 3.73 25.71
CA TYR A 14 1.37 4.50 26.26
C TYR A 14 1.56 6.00 26.00
N ASP A 15 0.75 6.52 25.07
CA ASP A 15 0.65 7.96 24.78
C ASP A 15 -0.67 8.52 25.34
N PRO A 16 -0.65 9.18 26.52
CA PRO A 16 -1.85 9.67 27.18
C PRO A 16 -2.56 10.76 26.38
N ASP A 17 -1.82 11.62 25.68
CA ASP A 17 -2.38 12.72 24.89
C ASP A 17 -3.13 12.17 23.68
N ARG A 18 -2.55 11.16 23.01
CA ARG A 18 -3.20 10.43 21.92
C ARG A 18 -4.48 9.74 22.38
N TYR A 19 -4.46 9.01 23.49
CA TYR A 19 -5.66 8.35 24.00
C TYR A 19 -6.74 9.34 24.40
N TYR A 20 -6.35 10.48 24.98
CA TYR A 20 -7.29 11.55 25.34
C TYR A 20 -7.92 12.19 24.10
N ALA A 21 -7.16 12.40 23.02
CA ALA A 21 -7.68 12.89 21.74
C ALA A 21 -8.71 11.93 21.13
N LEU A 22 -8.37 10.63 21.04
CA LEU A 22 -9.27 9.59 20.54
C LEU A 22 -10.57 9.52 21.35
N TYR A 23 -10.46 9.62 22.68
CA TYR A 23 -11.61 9.64 23.58
C TYR A 23 -12.50 10.87 23.35
N THR A 24 -11.90 12.05 23.24
CA THR A 24 -12.62 13.33 23.11
C THR A 24 -13.42 13.36 21.82
N GLU A 25 -12.81 12.99 20.69
CA GLU A 25 -13.50 12.90 19.40
C GLU A 25 -14.66 11.91 19.43
N ALA A 26 -14.46 10.73 20.03
CA ALA A 26 -15.52 9.74 20.15
C ALA A 26 -16.66 10.21 21.07
N ARG A 27 -16.36 10.89 22.18
CA ARG A 27 -17.37 11.48 23.07
C ARG A 27 -18.20 12.53 22.34
N GLU A 28 -17.57 13.41 21.58
CA GLU A 28 -18.25 14.41 20.76
C GLU A 28 -19.14 13.74 19.70
N ALA A 29 -18.66 12.67 19.06
CA ALA A 29 -19.38 11.95 18.03
C ALA A 29 -20.55 11.08 18.53
N VAL A 30 -20.57 10.70 19.82
CA VAL A 30 -21.76 10.11 20.48
C VAL A 30 -22.75 11.21 20.86
N GLY A 31 -22.23 12.33 21.39
CA GLY A 31 -23.03 13.48 21.80
C GLY A 31 -23.83 13.25 23.09
N GLY A 32 -24.63 14.24 23.46
CA GLY A 32 -25.44 14.24 24.68
C GLY A 32 -24.67 14.68 25.94
N PRO A 33 -25.40 14.97 27.04
CA PRO A 33 -24.81 15.58 28.24
C PRO A 33 -23.92 14.62 29.04
N ASN A 34 -24.21 13.31 29.01
CA ASN A 34 -23.45 12.26 29.72
C ASN A 34 -23.52 10.94 28.93
N PRO A 35 -22.81 10.82 27.80
CA PRO A 35 -22.73 9.56 27.06
C PRO A 35 -22.10 8.46 27.93
N SER A 36 -22.59 7.23 27.79
CA SER A 36 -22.02 6.07 28.49
C SER A 36 -20.59 5.81 28.03
N LEU A 37 -19.72 5.37 28.95
CA LEU A 37 -18.36 4.95 28.59
C LEU A 37 -18.37 3.81 27.56
N ASN A 38 -19.38 2.93 27.59
CA ASN A 38 -19.51 1.87 26.60
C ASN A 38 -19.82 2.42 25.21
N ASP A 39 -20.67 3.44 25.12
CA ASP A 39 -21.02 4.09 23.84
C ASP A 39 -19.82 4.83 23.27
N ILE A 40 -19.04 5.51 24.12
CA ILE A 40 -17.80 6.18 23.72
C ILE A 40 -16.78 5.15 23.24
N ALA A 41 -16.54 4.07 24.00
CA ALA A 41 -15.59 3.04 23.63
C ALA A 41 -15.99 2.32 22.33
N GLU A 42 -17.28 2.04 22.14
CA GLU A 42 -17.80 1.53 20.88
C GLU A 42 -17.55 2.51 19.73
N ARG A 43 -17.78 3.81 19.96
CA ARG A 43 -17.54 4.84 18.95
C ARG A 43 -16.06 5.01 18.61
N MET A 44 -15.17 4.90 19.58
CA MET A 44 -13.72 4.88 19.37
C MET A 44 -13.31 3.74 18.41
N ARG A 45 -13.84 2.52 18.62
CA ARG A 45 -13.58 1.37 17.74
C ARG A 45 -14.12 1.56 16.33
N VAL A 46 -15.14 2.40 16.13
CA VAL A 46 -15.72 2.70 14.81
C VAL A 46 -14.93 3.80 14.10
N LEU A 47 -14.51 4.84 14.81
CA LEU A 47 -13.80 5.99 14.25
C LEU A 47 -12.34 5.67 13.95
N HIS A 48 -11.68 4.91 14.83
CA HIS A 48 -10.26 4.60 14.76
C HIS A 48 -10.02 3.08 14.86
N PRO A 49 -10.62 2.27 13.98
CA PRO A 49 -10.61 0.82 14.10
C PRO A 49 -9.19 0.21 14.06
N GLU A 50 -8.21 0.90 13.47
CA GLU A 50 -6.81 0.49 13.45
C GLU A 50 -6.09 0.64 14.80
N GLN A 51 -6.63 1.44 15.73
CA GLN A 51 -6.04 1.64 17.06
C GLN A 51 -6.43 0.55 18.08
N TYR A 52 -7.34 -0.36 17.71
CA TYR A 52 -7.91 -1.38 18.61
C TYR A 52 -7.82 -2.77 17.99
N THR A 53 -7.54 -3.78 18.82
CA THR A 53 -7.56 -5.18 18.38
C THR A 53 -8.96 -5.67 17.99
N ASP A 54 -10.01 -5.06 18.54
CA ASP A 54 -11.42 -5.33 18.25
C ASP A 54 -12.12 -4.18 17.49
N GLY A 55 -11.35 -3.43 16.70
CA GLY A 55 -11.85 -2.33 15.87
C GLY A 55 -13.02 -2.74 14.97
N LYS A 56 -14.04 -1.87 14.89
CA LYS A 56 -15.25 -2.07 14.08
C LYS A 56 -15.09 -1.41 12.72
N TRP A 57 -14.49 -2.13 11.79
CA TRP A 57 -14.32 -1.65 10.43
C TRP A 57 -15.64 -1.58 9.64
N PRO A 58 -15.85 -0.55 8.79
CA PRO A 58 -16.96 -0.53 7.85
C PRO A 58 -16.96 -1.77 6.94
N LYS A 59 -18.11 -2.15 6.38
CA LYS A 59 -18.15 -3.23 5.39
C LYS A 59 -17.20 -2.92 4.23
N LEU A 60 -16.54 -3.96 3.70
CA LEU A 60 -15.67 -3.82 2.54
C LEU A 60 -16.50 -3.33 1.33
N PRO A 61 -15.93 -2.46 0.50
CA PRO A 61 -16.62 -1.96 -0.69
C PRO A 61 -16.84 -3.08 -1.72
N THR A 62 -17.86 -2.92 -2.55
CA THR A 62 -18.12 -3.80 -3.70
C THR A 62 -17.55 -3.18 -4.99
N GLY A 63 -17.47 -3.98 -6.05
CA GLY A 63 -16.95 -3.55 -7.36
C GLY A 63 -15.50 -3.92 -7.61
N ALA A 64 -14.98 -3.48 -8.76
CA ALA A 64 -13.63 -3.80 -9.23
C ALA A 64 -13.02 -2.61 -9.99
N SER A 65 -11.72 -2.71 -10.28
CA SER A 65 -11.02 -1.82 -11.21
C SER A 65 -11.69 -1.73 -12.57
N SER A 66 -11.31 -0.72 -13.36
CA SER A 66 -11.84 -0.50 -14.72
C SER A 66 -11.78 -1.76 -15.61
N ASP A 67 -10.72 -2.55 -15.46
CA ASP A 67 -10.48 -3.80 -16.20
C ASP A 67 -11.03 -5.07 -15.49
N GLY A 68 -11.67 -4.90 -14.33
CA GLY A 68 -12.25 -5.99 -13.53
C GLY A 68 -11.24 -6.89 -12.79
N THR A 69 -9.94 -6.59 -12.84
CA THR A 69 -8.89 -7.50 -12.37
C THR A 69 -8.54 -7.34 -10.89
N LEU A 70 -8.82 -6.19 -10.30
CA LEU A 70 -8.61 -5.89 -8.89
C LEU A 70 -9.96 -5.61 -8.23
N GLN A 71 -10.32 -6.43 -7.24
CA GLN A 71 -11.57 -6.25 -6.49
C GLN A 71 -11.40 -5.17 -5.42
N ALA A 72 -12.38 -4.28 -5.29
CA ALA A 72 -12.33 -3.16 -4.34
C ALA A 72 -12.20 -3.67 -2.89
N SER A 73 -12.89 -4.75 -2.55
CA SER A 73 -12.82 -5.38 -1.23
C SER A 73 -11.43 -5.91 -0.90
N VAL A 74 -10.73 -6.52 -1.86
CA VAL A 74 -9.37 -7.05 -1.69
C VAL A 74 -8.38 -5.90 -1.50
N TYR A 75 -8.52 -4.83 -2.29
CA TYR A 75 -7.66 -3.66 -2.19
C TYR A 75 -7.85 -2.93 -0.85
N GLU A 76 -9.09 -2.70 -0.45
CA GLU A 76 -9.40 -2.05 0.82
C GLU A 76 -8.97 -2.90 2.03
N GLN A 77 -9.16 -4.23 1.98
CA GLN A 77 -8.65 -5.09 3.05
C GLN A 77 -7.13 -4.94 3.22
N TRP A 78 -6.38 -4.94 2.11
CA TRP A 78 -4.93 -4.71 2.17
C TRP A 78 -4.60 -3.36 2.80
N ARG A 79 -5.32 -2.29 2.44
CA ARG A 79 -5.11 -0.96 3.05
C ARG A 79 -5.32 -0.96 4.56
N ARG A 80 -6.37 -1.65 5.03
CA ARG A 80 -6.68 -1.77 6.46
C ARG A 80 -5.62 -2.57 7.20
N ASP A 81 -5.16 -3.66 6.61
CA ASP A 81 -4.06 -4.45 7.15
C ASP A 81 -2.80 -3.57 7.27
N MET A 82 -2.51 -2.73 6.27
CA MET A 82 -1.38 -1.79 6.32
C MET A 82 -1.55 -0.71 7.38
N ALA A 83 -2.75 -0.16 7.54
CA ALA A 83 -3.04 0.79 8.60
C ALA A 83 -2.82 0.19 9.99
N PHE A 84 -3.19 -1.08 10.16
CA PHE A 84 -3.05 -1.82 11.42
C PHE A 84 -1.60 -2.16 11.76
N ILE A 85 -0.80 -2.62 10.79
CA ILE A 85 0.60 -3.00 11.05
C ILE A 85 1.58 -1.81 11.02
N ARG A 86 1.12 -0.63 10.59
CA ARG A 86 1.96 0.57 10.55
C ARG A 86 2.35 0.96 11.99
N PRO A 87 3.64 1.22 12.27
CA PRO A 87 4.05 1.66 13.60
C PRO A 87 3.31 2.95 14.04
N PRO A 88 2.96 3.10 15.33
CA PRO A 88 2.24 4.28 15.83
C PRO A 88 2.89 5.63 15.48
N ASP A 89 4.22 5.70 15.52
CA ASP A 89 5.01 6.91 15.23
C ASP A 89 5.75 6.82 13.89
N ALA A 90 5.22 6.02 12.96
CA ALA A 90 5.84 5.81 11.67
C ALA A 90 5.90 7.12 10.87
N ASP A 91 7.08 7.41 10.31
CA ASP A 91 7.25 8.46 9.31
C ASP A 91 6.30 8.20 8.12
N THR A 92 5.27 9.05 7.99
CA THR A 92 4.22 8.88 6.98
C THR A 92 4.72 9.06 5.55
N THR A 93 5.94 9.56 5.36
CA THR A 93 6.60 9.63 4.05
C THR A 93 7.25 8.31 3.64
N ARG A 94 7.64 7.48 4.61
CA ARG A 94 8.32 6.19 4.41
C ARG A 94 7.40 4.99 4.63
N PHE A 95 6.38 5.13 5.48
CA PHE A 95 5.41 4.09 5.82
C PHE A 95 4.03 4.44 5.27
N LYS A 96 3.97 4.66 3.95
CA LYS A 96 2.72 5.02 3.27
C LYS A 96 1.77 3.83 3.23
N ILE A 97 0.50 4.14 3.36
CA ILE A 97 -0.62 3.22 3.13
C ILE A 97 -1.09 3.45 1.69
N PRO A 98 -1.44 2.39 0.92
CA PRO A 98 -1.96 2.56 -0.44
C PRO A 98 -3.09 3.60 -0.50
N PRO A 99 -3.23 4.34 -1.61
CA PRO A 99 -4.27 5.36 -1.75
C PRO A 99 -5.68 4.76 -1.63
N GLU A 100 -6.68 5.57 -1.29
CA GLU A 100 -8.06 5.10 -1.10
C GLU A 100 -8.70 4.54 -2.36
N ARG A 101 -8.39 5.16 -3.49
CA ARG A 101 -8.82 4.67 -4.79
C ARG A 101 -7.71 3.84 -5.42
N MET A 102 -8.11 2.68 -5.94
CA MET A 102 -7.26 1.87 -6.81
C MET A 102 -6.70 2.77 -7.92
N SER A 103 -5.40 2.67 -8.16
CA SER A 103 -4.78 3.45 -9.23
C SER A 103 -5.01 2.76 -10.56
N GLU A 104 -5.54 3.49 -11.53
CA GLU A 104 -5.60 3.06 -12.92
C GLU A 104 -4.25 3.26 -13.59
N ILE A 105 -4.02 2.61 -14.74
CA ILE A 105 -2.79 2.79 -15.52
C ILE A 105 -2.87 4.16 -16.22
N PRO A 106 -1.99 5.12 -15.90
CA PRO A 106 -2.05 6.46 -16.49
C PRO A 106 -1.91 6.40 -18.02
N GLY A 107 -2.82 7.09 -18.72
CA GLY A 107 -2.84 7.10 -20.19
C GLY A 107 -3.15 5.76 -20.88
N GLY A 108 -3.51 4.72 -20.10
CA GLY A 108 -3.70 3.37 -20.61
C GLY A 108 -2.39 2.61 -20.87
N TRP A 109 -2.52 1.38 -21.35
CA TRP A 109 -1.39 0.50 -21.64
C TRP A 109 -1.39 0.10 -23.13
N PRO A 110 -0.24 0.20 -23.82
CA PRO A 110 -0.14 -0.15 -25.23
C PRO A 110 -0.44 -1.63 -25.46
N SER A 111 -1.17 -1.93 -26.54
CA SER A 111 -1.60 -3.30 -26.88
C SER A 111 -0.54 -4.15 -27.57
N ASP A 112 0.53 -3.53 -28.05
CA ASP A 112 1.62 -4.17 -28.80
C ASP A 112 2.76 -4.68 -27.90
N VAL A 113 2.72 -4.39 -26.60
CA VAL A 113 3.63 -4.95 -25.59
C VAL A 113 2.86 -5.92 -24.68
N PRO A 114 3.54 -6.77 -23.86
CA PRO A 114 2.84 -7.66 -22.94
C PRO A 114 1.83 -6.90 -22.07
N PRO A 115 0.61 -7.42 -21.90
CA PRO A 115 -0.46 -6.68 -21.25
C PRO A 115 -0.17 -6.48 -19.75
N LEU A 116 -0.51 -5.30 -19.25
CA LEU A 116 -0.50 -4.94 -17.84
C LEU A 116 -1.94 -4.77 -17.35
N ARG A 117 -2.31 -5.48 -16.28
CA ARG A 117 -3.62 -5.32 -15.65
C ARG A 117 -3.53 -4.38 -14.46
N VAL A 118 -4.66 -3.78 -14.09
CA VAL A 118 -4.77 -2.86 -12.94
C VAL A 118 -4.36 -3.57 -11.64
N ARG A 119 -4.65 -4.87 -11.51
CA ARG A 119 -4.16 -5.68 -10.39
C ARG A 119 -2.65 -5.71 -10.27
N GLU A 120 -1.93 -6.00 -11.36
CA GLU A 120 -0.46 -6.01 -11.31
C GLU A 120 0.10 -4.61 -11.16
N TRP A 121 -0.55 -3.60 -11.76
CA TRP A 121 -0.16 -2.21 -11.58
C TRP A 121 -0.19 -1.77 -10.12
N ASN A 122 -1.30 -2.00 -9.41
CA ASN A 122 -1.39 -1.67 -7.99
C ASN A 122 -0.44 -2.53 -7.12
N HIS A 123 -0.21 -3.79 -7.48
CA HIS A 123 0.78 -4.63 -6.82
C HIS A 123 2.21 -4.08 -6.99
N ILE A 124 2.58 -3.65 -8.20
CA ILE A 124 3.89 -3.04 -8.46
C ILE A 124 4.05 -1.77 -7.63
N LEU A 125 3.06 -0.88 -7.61
CA LEU A 125 3.17 0.40 -6.91
C LEU A 125 3.09 0.25 -5.38
N TYR A 126 2.08 -0.45 -4.87
CA TYR A 126 1.69 -0.40 -3.45
C TYR A 126 1.76 -1.74 -2.73
N GLY A 127 2.10 -2.80 -3.46
CA GLY A 127 2.20 -4.14 -2.91
C GLY A 127 0.86 -4.78 -2.60
N ASN A 128 0.93 -6.00 -2.09
CA ASN A 128 -0.17 -6.76 -1.51
C ASN A 128 0.41 -7.79 -0.53
N ALA A 129 -0.43 -8.70 -0.03
CA ALA A 129 -0.02 -9.78 0.87
C ALA A 129 1.13 -10.68 0.33
N GLN A 130 1.39 -10.68 -0.98
CA GLN A 130 2.42 -11.51 -1.63
C GLN A 130 3.74 -10.78 -1.89
N GLY A 131 3.81 -9.46 -1.62
CA GLY A 131 4.97 -8.62 -1.92
C GLY A 131 4.61 -7.43 -2.81
N GLY A 132 5.58 -6.95 -3.59
CA GLY A 132 5.46 -5.74 -4.39
C GLY A 132 5.73 -4.48 -3.56
N GLY A 133 5.13 -3.35 -3.96
CA GLY A 133 5.30 -2.09 -3.23
C GLY A 133 6.61 -1.41 -3.58
N HIS A 134 6.77 -1.08 -4.85
CA HIS A 134 8.00 -0.50 -5.38
C HIS A 134 7.90 1.01 -5.58
N LEU A 135 6.73 1.65 -5.44
CA LEU A 135 6.68 3.10 -5.39
C LEU A 135 7.28 3.60 -4.06
N ALA A 136 7.87 4.79 -4.05
CA ALA A 136 8.55 5.32 -2.88
C ALA A 136 7.63 5.46 -1.65
N GLY A 137 8.06 4.83 -0.55
CA GLY A 137 7.36 4.76 0.73
C GLY A 137 6.39 3.59 0.89
N TYR A 138 6.40 2.58 0.01
CA TYR A 138 5.48 1.42 0.05
C TYR A 138 6.17 0.06 0.23
N GLY A 139 7.48 -0.02 0.06
CA GLY A 139 8.30 -1.22 0.16
C GLY A 139 8.58 -1.67 1.59
N TRP A 140 8.28 -0.82 2.58
CA TRP A 140 8.47 -1.09 4.01
C TRP A 140 7.77 -2.36 4.51
N THR A 141 6.68 -2.77 3.86
CA THR A 141 5.87 -3.94 4.22
C THR A 141 6.58 -5.27 3.97
N HIS A 142 7.49 -5.32 3.00
CA HIS A 142 8.20 -6.53 2.57
C HIS A 142 9.70 -6.31 2.36
N GLY A 143 10.25 -5.19 2.82
CA GLY A 143 11.65 -4.81 2.64
C GLY A 143 12.08 -4.79 1.17
N ARG A 144 11.24 -4.25 0.29
CA ARG A 144 11.48 -4.25 -1.16
C ARG A 144 12.22 -2.99 -1.61
N PRO A 145 13.06 -3.07 -2.66
CA PRO A 145 13.65 -1.88 -3.27
C PRO A 145 12.55 -1.02 -3.92
N GLU A 146 12.70 0.29 -3.82
CA GLU A 146 11.73 1.27 -4.29
C GLU A 146 12.29 2.09 -5.45
N PHE A 147 11.40 2.60 -6.30
CA PHE A 147 11.70 3.59 -7.31
C PHE A 147 12.10 4.90 -6.64
N PRO A 148 12.81 5.80 -7.35
CA PRO A 148 13.17 7.10 -6.80
C PRO A 148 11.95 7.87 -6.26
N ALA A 149 12.18 8.65 -5.21
CA ALA A 149 11.12 9.35 -4.50
C ALA A 149 10.37 10.40 -5.33
N ASP A 150 11.01 10.91 -6.38
CA ASP A 150 10.45 11.87 -7.33
C ASP A 150 9.67 11.22 -8.48
N TRP A 151 9.73 9.89 -8.63
CA TRP A 151 8.99 9.20 -9.68
C TRP A 151 7.50 9.12 -9.36
N THR A 152 6.70 9.57 -10.33
CA THR A 152 5.25 9.41 -10.31
C THR A 152 4.84 8.05 -10.88
N PRO A 153 3.57 7.63 -10.68
CA PRO A 153 3.03 6.48 -11.41
C PRO A 153 3.17 6.61 -12.94
N GLN A 154 3.13 7.82 -13.50
CA GLN A 154 3.36 8.04 -14.93
C GLN A 154 4.81 7.70 -15.31
N ASP A 155 5.80 8.15 -14.52
CA ASP A 155 7.22 7.84 -14.76
C ASP A 155 7.49 6.34 -14.75
N VAL A 156 6.92 5.61 -13.77
CA VAL A 156 7.04 4.15 -13.69
C VAL A 156 6.43 3.48 -14.92
N ARG A 157 5.24 3.92 -15.34
CA ARG A 157 4.53 3.41 -16.53
C ARG A 157 5.36 3.61 -17.80
N ASP A 158 5.87 4.83 -18.02
CA ASP A 158 6.64 5.18 -19.22
C ASP A 158 7.99 4.47 -19.25
N ALA A 159 8.64 4.32 -18.10
CA ALA A 159 9.85 3.56 -17.98
C ALA A 159 9.61 2.08 -18.34
N MET A 160 8.55 1.45 -17.80
CA MET A 160 8.17 0.08 -18.13
C MET A 160 7.95 -0.13 -19.63
N GLU A 161 7.22 0.78 -20.27
CA GLU A 161 7.01 0.75 -21.72
C GLU A 161 8.35 0.83 -22.47
N THR A 162 9.20 1.80 -22.10
CA THR A 162 10.53 2.00 -22.70
C THR A 162 11.37 0.72 -22.63
N VAL A 163 11.45 0.10 -21.44
CA VAL A 163 12.22 -1.15 -21.27
C VAL A 163 11.66 -2.29 -22.11
N LEU A 164 10.34 -2.42 -22.22
CA LEU A 164 9.72 -3.48 -23.04
C LEU A 164 9.92 -3.25 -24.55
N ARG A 165 9.99 -2.00 -25.00
CA ARG A 165 10.22 -1.65 -26.41
C ARG A 165 11.67 -1.80 -26.82
N GLU A 166 12.59 -1.39 -25.96
CA GLU A 166 14.01 -1.32 -26.29
C GLU A 166 14.78 -2.61 -25.96
N ASN A 167 14.23 -3.47 -25.10
CA ASN A 167 14.93 -4.65 -24.61
C ASN A 167 14.12 -5.92 -24.83
N SER A 168 14.79 -6.96 -25.33
CA SER A 168 14.14 -8.24 -25.62
C SER A 168 13.76 -9.00 -24.35
N LEU A 169 12.60 -9.64 -24.36
CA LEU A 169 12.18 -10.60 -23.33
C LEU A 169 13.02 -11.87 -23.37
N ARG A 170 13.91 -12.03 -22.40
CA ARG A 170 14.77 -13.21 -22.25
C ARG A 170 14.10 -14.24 -21.34
N SER A 171 14.05 -15.49 -21.78
CA SER A 171 13.53 -16.59 -20.97
C SER A 171 14.41 -16.80 -19.73
N ARG A 172 13.79 -16.86 -18.55
CA ARG A 172 14.46 -17.35 -17.34
C ARG A 172 14.41 -18.88 -17.37
N LYS A 173 15.56 -19.55 -17.23
CA LYS A 173 15.62 -21.03 -17.16
C LYS A 173 14.61 -21.57 -16.13
N GLY A 174 13.74 -22.47 -16.57
CA GLY A 174 12.96 -23.37 -15.69
C GLY A 174 11.57 -22.93 -15.23
N ARG A 175 11.00 -21.78 -15.64
CA ARG A 175 9.68 -21.34 -15.10
C ARG A 175 8.65 -20.74 -16.08
N GLY A 176 8.92 -20.70 -17.39
CA GLY A 176 8.00 -20.05 -18.34
C GLY A 176 7.82 -18.54 -18.08
N VAL A 177 8.70 -17.96 -17.27
CA VAL A 177 8.79 -16.53 -16.97
C VAL A 177 9.84 -15.93 -17.88
N LYS A 178 9.52 -14.83 -18.54
CA LYS A 178 10.49 -14.02 -19.28
C LYS A 178 10.78 -12.73 -18.53
N ARG A 179 11.95 -12.16 -18.79
CA ARG A 179 12.41 -10.91 -18.19
C ARG A 179 12.92 -9.98 -19.27
N SER A 180 12.50 -8.73 -19.22
CA SER A 180 13.19 -7.60 -19.84
C SER A 180 13.90 -6.78 -18.76
N GLU A 181 15.05 -6.22 -19.08
CA GLU A 181 15.87 -5.45 -18.17
C GLU A 181 16.46 -4.29 -18.94
N GLY A 182 16.39 -3.09 -18.37
CA GLY A 182 16.90 -1.88 -19.00
C GLY A 182 17.04 -0.76 -17.98
N THR A 183 17.63 0.34 -18.42
CA THR A 183 17.91 1.52 -17.60
C THR A 183 17.18 2.72 -18.16
N VAL A 184 16.36 3.38 -17.34
CA VAL A 184 15.63 4.60 -17.72
C VAL A 184 15.87 5.65 -16.65
N LYS A 185 16.25 6.87 -17.05
CA LYS A 185 16.60 7.98 -16.13
C LYS A 185 17.61 7.57 -15.04
N GLY A 186 18.60 6.73 -15.39
CA GLY A 186 19.63 6.26 -14.47
C GLY A 186 19.20 5.12 -13.52
N VAL A 187 17.94 4.66 -13.59
CA VAL A 187 17.44 3.55 -12.77
C VAL A 187 17.37 2.28 -13.60
N THR A 188 18.04 1.23 -13.15
CA THR A 188 17.88 -0.10 -13.75
C THR A 188 16.70 -0.80 -13.10
N PHE A 189 15.79 -1.33 -13.90
CA PHE A 189 14.69 -2.15 -13.38
C PHE A 189 14.37 -3.31 -14.31
N ARG A 190 13.75 -4.32 -13.71
CA ARG A 190 13.42 -5.59 -14.37
C ARG A 190 11.92 -5.69 -14.52
N VAL A 191 11.48 -5.96 -15.75
CA VAL A 191 10.09 -6.27 -16.07
C VAL A 191 9.97 -7.77 -16.26
N TYR A 192 9.14 -8.42 -15.45
CA TYR A 192 8.84 -9.85 -15.57
C TYR A 192 7.50 -10.06 -16.24
N THR A 193 7.46 -11.03 -17.14
CA THR A 193 6.23 -11.51 -17.76
C THR A 193 6.04 -12.98 -17.48
N ALA A 194 4.81 -13.39 -17.19
CA ALA A 194 4.43 -14.78 -17.00
C ALA A 194 3.31 -15.16 -17.95
N THR A 195 3.27 -16.44 -18.34
CA THR A 195 2.14 -17.00 -19.08
C THR A 195 1.27 -17.79 -18.12
N LYS A 196 -0.01 -17.42 -17.99
CA LYS A 196 -0.99 -18.16 -17.20
C LYS A 196 -2.16 -18.56 -18.09
N ARG A 197 -2.42 -19.88 -18.19
CA ARG A 197 -3.47 -20.45 -19.06
C ARG A 197 -3.39 -19.92 -20.51
N GLY A 198 -2.19 -19.86 -21.07
CA GLY A 198 -1.94 -19.36 -22.43
C GLY A 198 -1.82 -17.83 -22.54
N ASN A 199 -2.22 -17.07 -21.51
CA ASN A 199 -2.19 -15.60 -21.56
C ASN A 199 -0.90 -15.05 -20.97
N LEU A 200 -0.07 -14.46 -21.83
CA LEU A 200 1.09 -13.66 -21.43
C LEU A 200 0.60 -12.39 -20.75
N HIS A 201 1.23 -12.01 -19.64
CA HIS A 201 1.01 -10.73 -18.96
C HIS A 201 2.26 -10.32 -18.19
N ILE A 202 2.37 -9.03 -17.90
CA ILE A 202 3.35 -8.53 -16.92
C ILE A 202 2.95 -9.07 -15.55
N SER A 203 3.90 -9.68 -14.86
CA SER A 203 3.68 -10.30 -13.54
C SER A 203 4.36 -9.54 -12.40
N GLY A 204 5.29 -8.64 -12.71
CA GLY A 204 5.96 -7.83 -11.71
C GLY A 204 7.05 -6.95 -12.31
N VAL A 205 7.32 -5.84 -11.65
CA VAL A 205 8.36 -4.88 -12.00
C VAL A 205 9.00 -4.38 -10.73
N PHE A 206 10.33 -4.30 -10.70
CA PHE A 206 11.05 -3.73 -9.56
C PHE A 206 12.40 -3.14 -9.97
N PRO A 207 12.83 -2.07 -9.30
CA PRO A 207 14.17 -1.51 -9.45
C PRO A 207 15.23 -2.47 -8.92
N VAL A 208 16.40 -2.44 -9.55
CA VAL A 208 17.58 -3.21 -9.19
C VAL A 208 18.57 -2.24 -8.56
N GLU A 209 18.99 -2.55 -7.33
CA GLU A 209 20.13 -1.90 -6.67
C GLU A 209 21.46 -2.29 -7.34
#